data_AF-A0A7R9KTV3-F1
#
_entry.id   AF-A0A7R9KTV3-F1
#
_cell.length_a   1.000
_cell.length_b   1.000
_cell.length_c   1.000
_cell.angle_alpha   90.00
_cell.angle_beta   90.00
_cell.angle_gamma   90.00
#
_symmetry.space_group_name_H-M   'P 1'
#
loop_
_entity.id
_entity.type
_entity.pdbx_description
1 polymer ?
#
loop_
_entity_poly.entity_id
_entity_poly.type
_entity_poly.pdbx_seq_one_letter_code
_entity_poly.pdbx_strand_id
1 'polypeptide(L)'
;ERLEFCSEFAVTRAAVNASGRLVAFAHKLGAIYVLDLSQKRFQLSTRVHSSVTCLAFVDSDCDDVTCGLVATTADANRIHFFELSFDSLLSSSLVSIECSHKSTISDVSFDTRDRMMTSSAYDAAIVWNLLTFRSNKTLNDKKCQKSLFFGPNLALSVYREALFVCDSFCKSNLILVFERKAKKWQKKKSEEKSVKDISLQLLAKYRRFPEKYRFFIYAQIMGIPNKELHKNIESLSRELIPELRETLKTFHFISETHFSRLLSLLAQLIHFKPQILNDCLIENLALFCFPFAKQMPKELSFFFCLSLVHNNFLFDRKVEKTQVLALIRKLLEMQSKQLAKHFLELKVENSDFSVPLMTSFFSEVFLRSDWFKICDHCVTFGPQFFVYLVIGFCLESRETLLKLETREQIRTHCRSQSQLSANRVIACAHSLARQYLPLNPYSFQTPF
;
A
#
# COMPACT_ATOMS: atom_id res chain seq x y z
N GLU A 1 8.90 13.35 36.99
CA GLU A 1 8.67 14.71 37.54
C GLU A 1 7.80 15.48 36.58
N ARG A 2 6.78 16.20 37.09
CA ARG A 2 5.91 17.04 36.25
C ARG A 2 6.77 18.17 35.66
N LEU A 3 6.94 18.19 34.34
CA LEU A 3 7.38 19.38 33.62
C LEU A 3 6.19 20.34 33.60
N GLU A 4 6.12 21.25 34.57
CA GLU A 4 5.21 22.40 34.52
C GLU A 4 5.70 23.33 33.40
N PHE A 5 5.09 23.19 32.22
CA PHE A 5 5.30 24.15 31.14
C PHE A 5 4.63 25.46 31.52
N CYS A 6 5.45 26.47 31.88
CA CYS A 6 5.00 27.85 32.01
C CYS A 6 4.26 28.28 30.74
N SER A 7 3.09 28.90 30.91
CA SER A 7 2.14 29.32 29.87
C SER A 7 2.67 30.36 28.86
N GLU A 8 3.96 30.68 28.90
CA GLU A 8 4.63 31.62 28.01
C GLU A 8 5.61 30.95 27.02
N PHE A 9 5.81 29.62 27.08
CA PHE A 9 6.65 28.91 26.12
C PHE A 9 5.93 28.69 24.78
N ALA A 10 5.98 29.69 23.90
CA ALA A 10 5.45 29.59 22.54
C ALA A 10 6.40 28.77 21.66
N VAL A 11 6.25 27.44 21.69
CA VAL A 11 6.95 26.51 20.79
C VAL A 11 6.46 26.73 19.36
N THR A 12 7.36 27.08 18.45
CA THR A 12 7.03 27.28 17.04
C THR A 12 7.15 26.00 16.23
N ARG A 13 8.15 25.17 16.53
CA ARG A 13 8.44 23.91 15.84
C ARG A 13 8.98 22.86 16.80
N ALA A 14 8.70 21.60 16.49
CA ALA A 14 9.24 20.45 17.19
C ALA A 14 9.68 19.38 16.18
N ALA A 15 10.73 18.65 16.52
CA ALA A 15 11.24 17.52 15.74
C ALA A 15 11.58 16.36 16.67
N VAL A 16 11.46 15.14 16.16
CA VAL A 16 11.81 13.91 16.89
C VAL A 16 12.78 13.13 16.00
N ASN A 17 13.83 12.57 16.60
CA ASN A 17 14.79 11.74 15.87
C ASN A 17 14.21 10.33 15.57
N ALA A 18 14.83 9.56 14.66
CA ALA A 18 14.24 8.28 14.22
C ALA A 18 14.13 7.24 15.35
N SER A 19 15.02 7.29 16.35
CA SER A 19 14.95 6.40 17.52
C SER A 19 13.87 6.81 18.54
N GLY A 20 13.24 7.98 18.38
CA GLY A 20 12.24 8.50 19.31
C GLY A 20 12.81 8.92 20.67
N ARG A 21 14.14 8.93 20.83
CA ARG A 21 14.85 9.27 22.08
C ARG A 21 14.98 10.78 22.28
N LEU A 22 15.26 11.51 21.20
CA LEU A 22 15.56 12.94 21.25
C LEU A 22 14.41 13.74 20.66
N VAL A 23 14.01 14.78 21.38
CA VAL A 23 12.99 15.72 20.93
C VAL A 23 13.57 17.14 20.97
N ALA A 24 13.61 17.81 19.83
CA ALA A 24 14.04 19.20 19.75
C ALA A 24 12.83 20.15 19.65
N PHE A 25 12.90 21.27 20.34
CA PHE A 25 11.88 22.32 20.34
C PHE A 25 12.50 23.66 19.99
N ALA A 26 11.89 24.39 19.06
CA ALA A 26 12.27 25.76 18.77
C ALA A 26 11.28 26.74 19.39
N HIS A 27 11.81 27.75 20.07
CA HIS A 27 11.06 28.87 20.60
C HIS A 27 10.90 29.97 19.56
N LYS A 28 9.85 30.79 19.69
CA LYS A 28 9.57 31.93 18.80
C LYS A 28 10.75 32.90 18.63
N LEU A 29 11.56 33.07 19.68
CA LEU A 29 12.75 33.94 19.71
C LEU A 29 14.03 33.26 19.20
N GLY A 30 13.94 32.06 18.61
CA GLY A 30 15.09 31.36 18.01
C GLY A 30 15.93 30.51 18.95
N ALA A 31 15.55 30.37 20.22
CA ALA A 31 16.17 29.42 21.14
C ALA A 31 15.74 27.98 20.80
N ILE A 32 16.69 27.06 20.70
CA ILE A 32 16.46 25.64 20.40
C ILE A 32 16.83 24.81 21.62
N TYR A 33 15.86 24.06 22.12
CA TYR A 33 15.99 23.17 23.26
C TYR A 33 15.97 21.73 22.78
N VAL A 34 16.73 20.85 23.45
CA VAL A 34 16.71 19.41 23.19
C VAL A 34 16.38 18.68 24.48
N LEU A 35 15.42 17.77 24.38
CA LEU A 35 15.00 16.85 25.41
C LEU A 35 15.53 15.46 25.07
N ASP A 36 16.42 14.94 25.91
CA ASP A 36 16.79 13.53 25.87
C ASP A 36 15.88 12.75 26.81
N LEU A 37 15.01 11.91 26.24
CA LEU A 37 14.04 11.12 26.99
C LEU A 37 14.70 9.97 27.77
N SER A 38 15.86 9.47 27.32
CA SER A 38 16.53 8.38 28.03
C SER A 38 17.19 8.88 29.32
N GLN A 39 17.82 10.06 29.25
CA GLN A 39 18.44 10.72 30.40
C GLN A 39 17.48 11.64 31.17
N LYS A 40 16.25 11.84 30.66
CA LYS A 40 15.24 12.78 31.18
C LYS A 40 15.79 14.20 31.35
N ARG A 41 16.67 14.62 30.43
CA ARG A 41 17.36 15.91 30.50
C ARG A 41 16.79 16.85 29.46
N PHE A 42 16.40 18.05 29.91
CA PHE A 42 15.97 19.15 29.07
C PHE A 42 17.01 20.25 29.13
N GLN A 43 17.65 20.57 28.01
CA GLN A 43 18.71 21.57 27.96
C GLN A 43 18.55 22.50 26.75
N LEU A 44 18.92 23.77 26.94
CA LEU A 44 19.11 24.70 25.82
C LEU A 44 20.33 24.23 25.03
N SER A 45 20.12 23.85 23.77
CA SER A 45 21.19 23.46 22.87
C SER A 45 21.86 24.70 22.30
N THR A 46 21.12 25.51 21.54
CA THR A 46 21.67 26.67 20.84
C THR A 46 20.64 27.79 20.72
N ARG A 47 21.10 28.98 20.36
CA ARG A 47 20.23 30.11 20.06
C ARG A 47 20.55 30.65 18.68
N VAL A 48 19.53 30.70 17.86
CA VAL A 48 19.55 31.34 16.55
C VAL A 48 18.94 32.73 16.68
N HIS A 49 19.42 33.70 15.90
CA HIS A 49 19.04 35.12 16.02
C HIS A 49 17.61 35.45 15.53
N SER A 50 16.86 34.47 15.03
CA SER A 50 15.55 34.64 14.39
C SER A 50 14.64 33.45 14.69
N SER A 51 13.33 33.63 14.48
CA SER A 51 12.36 32.55 14.59
C SER A 51 12.68 31.40 13.63
N VAL A 52 12.54 30.16 14.13
CA VAL A 52 12.81 28.94 13.38
C VAL A 52 11.56 28.52 12.60
N THR A 53 11.68 28.38 11.29
CA THR A 53 10.57 28.00 10.39
C THR A 53 10.44 26.49 10.23
N CYS A 54 11.55 25.76 10.20
CA CYS A 54 11.60 24.30 10.15
C CYS A 54 12.75 23.78 11.02
N LEU A 55 12.53 22.63 11.66
CA LEU A 55 13.48 21.95 12.53
C LEU A 55 13.43 20.45 12.22
N ALA A 56 14.57 19.79 12.09
CA ALA A 56 14.64 18.36 11.81
C ALA A 56 15.98 17.74 12.23
N PHE A 57 15.95 16.45 12.60
CA PHE A 57 17.14 15.67 12.93
C PHE A 57 17.71 14.96 11.70
N VAL A 58 19.04 14.82 11.71
CA VAL A 58 19.80 13.97 10.81
C VAL A 58 20.50 12.93 11.67
N ASP A 59 20.00 11.71 11.63
CA ASP A 59 20.60 10.60 12.36
C ASP A 59 21.91 10.17 11.67
N SER A 60 22.96 9.96 12.46
CA SER A 60 24.23 9.40 11.96
C SER A 60 24.16 7.87 11.94
N ASP A 61 24.73 7.26 10.89
CA ASP A 61 24.87 5.78 10.82
C ASP A 61 25.96 5.24 11.76
N CYS A 62 26.77 6.15 12.33
CA CYS A 62 28.00 5.90 13.06
C CYS A 62 27.84 6.51 14.46
N ASP A 63 27.48 5.66 15.41
CA ASP A 63 27.41 5.89 16.85
C ASP A 63 26.26 6.78 17.37
N ASP A 64 25.54 6.24 18.37
CA ASP A 64 24.49 6.88 19.20
C ASP A 64 24.96 8.15 19.97
N VAL A 65 26.21 8.58 19.74
CA VAL A 65 26.92 9.64 20.46
C VAL A 65 26.82 10.99 19.75
N THR A 66 26.53 11.02 18.45
CA THR A 66 26.39 12.27 17.68
C THR A 66 25.11 12.28 16.85
N CYS A 67 24.42 13.42 16.78
CA CYS A 67 23.26 13.59 15.88
C CYS A 67 23.33 14.96 15.21
N GLY A 68 23.05 15.03 13.91
CA GLY A 68 22.88 16.30 13.22
C GLY A 68 21.52 16.91 13.52
N LEU A 69 21.47 18.23 13.66
CA LEU A 69 20.24 19.00 13.80
C LEU A 69 20.24 20.14 12.80
N VAL A 70 19.20 20.22 11.99
CA VAL A 70 19.03 21.29 11.01
C VAL A 70 17.92 22.22 11.44
N ALA A 71 18.22 23.52 11.50
CA ALA A 71 17.26 24.57 11.78
C ALA A 71 17.28 25.64 10.69
N THR A 72 16.10 26.09 10.27
CA THR A 72 15.97 27.12 9.25
C THR A 72 15.34 28.38 9.84
N THR A 73 15.81 29.56 9.43
CA THR A 73 15.37 30.86 9.98
C THR A 73 14.53 31.67 9.02
N ALA A 74 13.52 32.35 9.57
CA ALA A 74 12.59 33.19 8.81
C ALA A 74 13.24 34.46 8.23
N ASP A 75 14.02 35.20 9.02
CA ASP A 75 14.38 36.57 8.64
C ASP A 75 15.59 36.64 7.68
N ALA A 76 16.46 35.62 7.71
CA ALA A 76 17.67 35.56 6.91
C ALA A 76 17.66 34.43 5.86
N ASN A 77 16.57 33.65 5.77
CA ASN A 77 16.44 32.46 4.92
C ASN A 77 17.65 31.50 5.06
N ARG A 78 18.24 31.44 6.25
CA ARG A 78 19.45 30.66 6.53
C ARG A 78 19.10 29.26 6.96
N ILE A 79 19.88 28.30 6.47
CA ILE A 79 19.91 26.94 7.00
C ILE A 79 21.12 26.83 7.92
N HIS A 80 20.87 26.47 9.16
CA HIS A 80 21.88 26.22 10.18
C HIS A 80 21.99 24.71 10.39
N PHE A 81 23.19 24.19 10.21
CA PHE A 81 23.52 22.80 10.53
C PHE A 81 24.26 22.78 11.85
N PHE A 82 23.70 22.06 12.82
CA PHE A 82 24.30 21.82 14.11
C PHE A 82 24.68 20.37 14.24
N GLU A 83 25.81 20.11 14.89
CA GLU A 83 26.19 18.78 15.34
C GLU A 83 25.99 18.73 16.85
N LEU A 84 25.19 17.76 17.30
CA LEU A 84 24.93 17.51 18.71
C LEU A 84 25.80 16.35 19.15
N SER A 85 26.61 16.55 20.19
CA SER A 85 27.39 15.48 20.82
C SER A 85 26.90 15.21 22.23
N PHE A 86 26.80 13.92 22.59
CA PHE A 86 26.11 13.44 23.80
C PHE A 86 27.04 12.80 24.86
N ASP A 87 28.34 13.10 24.80
CA ASP A 87 29.38 12.41 25.59
C ASP A 87 29.21 12.57 27.12
N SER A 88 28.87 13.76 27.61
CA SER A 88 28.61 14.01 29.05
C SER A 88 27.61 15.15 29.34
N LEU A 89 27.65 16.21 28.53
CA LEU A 89 26.66 17.28 28.43
C LEU A 89 26.24 17.42 26.98
N LEU A 90 25.02 17.88 26.74
CA LEU A 90 24.56 18.18 25.39
C LEU A 90 25.27 19.44 24.90
N SER A 91 26.26 19.26 24.04
CA SER A 91 26.93 20.35 23.33
C SER A 91 26.49 20.37 21.88
N SER A 92 26.09 21.54 21.40
CA SER A 92 25.80 21.77 20.00
C SER A 92 26.83 22.69 19.39
N SER A 93 27.56 22.19 18.40
CA SER A 93 28.45 22.99 17.57
C SER A 93 27.73 23.39 16.28
N LEU A 94 27.92 24.63 15.85
CA LEU A 94 27.45 25.07 14.53
C LEU A 94 28.48 24.60 13.49
N VAL A 95 28.05 23.78 12.54
CA VAL A 95 28.90 23.21 11.50
C VAL A 95 28.94 24.11 10.28
N SER A 96 27.79 24.62 9.85
CA SER A 96 27.68 25.49 8.67
C SER A 96 26.42 26.33 8.67
N ILE A 97 26.49 27.48 7.98
CA ILE A 97 25.36 28.36 7.71
C ILE A 97 25.32 28.61 6.22
N GLU A 98 24.20 28.30 5.59
CA GLU A 98 24.02 28.46 4.15
C GLU A 98 22.84 29.38 3.83
N CYS A 99 23.01 30.21 2.78
CA CYS A 99 22.07 31.24 2.34
C CYS A 99 21.75 31.08 0.85
N SER A 100 21.12 29.98 0.44
CA SER A 100 20.81 29.75 -0.98
C SER A 100 19.38 30.16 -1.37
N HIS A 101 18.45 30.25 -0.40
CA HIS A 101 17.09 30.68 -0.64
C HIS A 101 16.91 32.19 -0.55
N LYS A 102 16.14 32.75 -1.48
CA LYS A 102 15.67 34.14 -1.53
C LYS A 102 14.35 34.33 -0.78
N SER A 103 13.69 33.25 -0.38
CA SER A 103 12.43 33.28 0.36
C SER A 103 12.45 32.37 1.58
N THR A 104 11.50 32.57 2.49
CA THR A 104 11.41 31.84 3.76
C THR A 104 11.22 30.35 3.50
N ILE A 105 12.10 29.54 4.09
CA ILE A 105 12.06 28.09 3.95
C ILE A 105 10.86 27.55 4.73
N SER A 106 10.00 26.82 4.02
CA SER A 106 8.74 26.28 4.54
C SER A 106 8.84 24.83 4.96
N ASP A 107 9.77 24.06 4.39
CA ASP A 107 9.97 22.66 4.76
C ASP A 107 11.39 22.15 4.48
N VAL A 108 11.81 21.13 5.22
CA VAL A 108 13.06 20.40 5.01
C VAL A 108 12.82 18.89 5.11
N SER A 109 13.41 18.12 4.20
CA SER A 109 13.28 16.66 4.13
C SER A 109 14.64 16.01 3.89
N PHE A 110 14.84 14.81 4.44
CA PHE A 110 16.12 14.12 4.47
C PHE A 110 16.02 12.75 3.82
N ASP A 111 17.10 12.36 3.14
CA ASP A 111 17.39 10.97 2.80
C ASP A 111 18.56 10.50 3.67
N THR A 112 18.27 9.61 4.62
CA THR A 112 19.24 9.10 5.58
C THR A 112 20.24 8.15 4.95
N ARG A 113 19.95 7.54 3.80
CA ARG A 113 20.85 6.57 3.15
C ARG A 113 21.92 7.23 2.30
N ASP A 114 21.52 8.23 1.50
CA ASP A 114 22.43 8.92 0.57
C ASP A 114 23.00 10.22 1.16
N ARG A 115 22.67 10.54 2.42
CA ARG A 115 23.11 11.75 3.15
C ARG A 115 22.79 13.03 2.37
N MET A 116 21.55 13.11 1.90
CA MET A 116 21.04 14.24 1.13
C MET A 116 19.89 14.93 1.86
N MET A 117 19.77 16.24 1.66
CA MET A 117 18.66 17.03 2.22
C MET A 117 18.03 17.88 1.12
N THR A 118 16.71 18.08 1.20
CA THR A 118 16.00 19.05 0.37
C THR A 118 15.43 20.13 1.25
N SER A 119 15.61 21.37 0.86
CA SER A 119 14.91 22.51 1.43
C SER A 119 13.93 23.05 0.41
N SER A 120 12.73 23.35 0.87
CA SER A 120 11.65 23.89 0.07
C SER A 120 11.29 25.28 0.54
N ALA A 121 11.23 26.22 -0.41
CA ALA A 121 10.78 27.57 -0.20
C ALA A 121 10.01 28.06 -1.43
N TYR A 122 9.33 29.19 -1.30
CA TYR A 122 8.51 29.77 -2.36
C TYR A 122 9.29 30.23 -3.60
N ASP A 123 10.61 30.35 -3.50
CA ASP A 123 11.48 30.66 -4.63
C ASP A 123 11.95 29.38 -5.33
N ALA A 124 12.41 28.39 -4.58
CA ALA A 124 13.00 27.18 -5.13
C ALA A 124 12.93 25.98 -4.18
N ALA A 125 13.10 24.78 -4.74
CA ALA A 125 13.50 23.59 -3.99
C ALA A 125 14.97 23.27 -4.28
N ILE A 126 15.78 23.14 -3.25
CA ILE A 126 17.24 22.96 -3.36
C ILE A 126 17.64 21.66 -2.67
N VAL A 127 18.50 20.89 -3.34
CA VAL A 127 19.12 19.66 -2.83
C VAL A 127 20.51 19.98 -2.29
N TRP A 128 20.81 19.44 -1.12
CA TRP A 128 22.04 19.63 -0.35
C TRP A 128 22.72 18.31 -0.11
N ASN A 129 24.04 18.32 -0.13
CA ASN A 129 24.85 17.22 0.33
C ASN A 129 25.17 17.43 1.82
N LEU A 130 24.79 16.48 2.68
CA LEU A 130 25.02 16.57 4.12
C LEU A 130 26.47 16.24 4.52
N LEU A 131 27.30 15.71 3.61
CA LEU A 131 28.74 15.51 3.87
C LEU A 131 29.54 16.80 3.64
N THR A 132 29.18 17.59 2.63
CA THR A 132 29.90 18.83 2.27
C THR A 132 29.17 20.09 2.70
N PHE A 133 27.93 19.96 3.17
CA PHE A 133 26.98 21.03 3.52
C PHE A 133 26.74 22.06 2.41
N ARG A 134 27.05 21.73 1.16
CA ARG A 134 26.85 22.63 0.01
C ARG A 134 25.61 22.26 -0.78
N SER A 135 25.00 23.27 -1.39
CA SER A 135 23.89 23.05 -2.33
C SER A 135 24.42 22.32 -3.57
N ASN A 136 23.91 21.13 -3.82
CA ASN A 136 24.27 20.33 -4.99
C ASN A 136 23.52 20.78 -6.23
N LYS A 137 22.21 21.05 -6.11
CA LYS A 137 21.33 21.27 -7.26
C LYS A 137 20.02 21.98 -6.88
N THR A 138 19.55 22.88 -7.74
CA THR A 138 18.19 23.43 -7.66
C THR A 138 17.25 22.54 -8.47
N LEU A 139 16.20 22.00 -7.84
CA LEU A 139 15.24 21.09 -8.47
C LEU A 139 14.21 21.85 -9.33
N ASN A 140 13.84 23.05 -8.91
CA ASN A 140 12.87 23.88 -9.63
C ASN A 140 13.08 25.36 -9.32
N ASP A 141 13.14 26.19 -10.36
CA ASP A 141 13.29 27.66 -10.26
C ASP A 141 11.95 28.40 -10.09
N LYS A 142 10.85 27.66 -9.80
CA LYS A 142 9.51 28.21 -9.62
C LYS A 142 8.86 27.69 -8.33
N LYS A 143 8.18 28.59 -7.59
CA LYS A 143 7.25 28.40 -6.44
C LYS A 143 7.00 26.99 -5.92
N CYS A 144 8.01 26.36 -5.33
CA CYS A 144 7.83 25.08 -4.64
C CYS A 144 7.08 25.29 -3.32
N GLN A 145 6.13 24.41 -3.01
CA GLN A 145 5.43 24.43 -1.73
C GLN A 145 5.99 23.38 -0.76
N LYS A 146 6.43 22.23 -1.27
CA LYS A 146 6.98 21.14 -0.45
C LYS A 146 7.82 20.18 -1.29
N SER A 147 8.93 19.70 -0.77
CA SER A 147 9.77 18.67 -1.40
C SER A 147 10.08 17.57 -0.41
N LEU A 148 9.89 16.33 -0.85
CA LEU A 148 10.05 15.13 -0.04
C LEU A 148 10.95 14.14 -0.77
N PHE A 149 11.88 13.52 -0.07
CA PHE A 149 12.61 12.38 -0.62
C PHE A 149 11.78 11.09 -0.56
N PHE A 150 11.91 10.25 -1.58
CA PHE A 150 11.26 8.95 -1.64
C PHE A 150 12.24 7.88 -2.15
N GLY A 151 12.91 7.19 -1.21
CA GLY A 151 13.91 6.18 -1.55
C GLY A 151 15.21 6.77 -2.14
N PRO A 152 16.18 5.92 -2.48
CA PRO A 152 17.48 6.38 -2.94
C PRO A 152 17.32 7.11 -4.29
N ASN A 153 17.84 8.33 -4.34
CA ASN A 153 17.94 9.18 -5.55
C ASN A 153 16.68 9.85 -6.11
N LEU A 154 15.53 9.82 -5.43
CA LEU A 154 14.28 10.42 -5.93
C LEU A 154 13.74 11.49 -4.98
N ALA A 155 13.62 12.72 -5.50
CA ALA A 155 13.00 13.84 -4.82
C ALA A 155 11.67 14.21 -5.49
N LEU A 156 10.59 14.22 -4.71
CA LEU A 156 9.25 14.66 -5.11
C LEU A 156 9.11 16.14 -4.74
N SER A 157 8.83 17.03 -5.69
CA SER A 157 8.53 18.44 -5.40
C SER A 157 7.12 18.81 -5.85
N VAL A 158 6.38 19.50 -4.98
CA VAL A 158 5.00 19.90 -5.21
C VAL A 158 4.96 21.39 -5.55
N TYR A 159 4.41 21.72 -6.73
CA TYR A 159 4.18 23.07 -7.18
C TYR A 159 2.70 23.23 -7.53
N ARG A 160 1.95 24.01 -6.74
CA ARG A 160 0.50 24.15 -6.87
C ARG A 160 -0.22 22.79 -6.86
N GLU A 161 -0.82 22.38 -7.97
CA GLU A 161 -1.54 21.12 -8.16
C GLU A 161 -0.71 20.08 -8.96
N ALA A 162 0.60 20.31 -9.15
CA ALA A 162 1.48 19.44 -9.93
C ALA A 162 2.58 18.82 -9.06
N LEU A 163 2.78 17.51 -9.24
CA LEU A 163 3.77 16.70 -8.55
C LEU A 163 4.93 16.42 -9.52
N PHE A 164 6.12 16.87 -9.16
CA PHE A 164 7.33 16.71 -9.97
C PHE A 164 8.21 15.65 -9.33
N VAL A 165 8.59 14.63 -10.10
CA VAL A 165 9.56 13.62 -9.69
C VAL A 165 10.90 13.99 -10.30
N CYS A 166 11.91 14.19 -9.46
CA CYS A 166 13.26 14.53 -9.88
C CYS A 166 14.24 13.45 -9.44
N ASP A 167 14.99 12.90 -10.39
CA ASP A 167 16.19 12.11 -10.13
C ASP A 167 17.32 13.08 -9.72
N SER A 168 17.93 12.82 -8.56
CA SER A 168 19.00 13.65 -7.99
C SER A 168 20.26 13.65 -8.86
N PHE A 169 20.52 12.61 -9.67
CA PHE A 169 21.77 12.42 -10.41
C PHE A 169 21.72 12.79 -11.90
N CYS A 170 20.55 12.85 -12.55
CA CYS A 170 20.47 13.12 -13.99
C CYS A 170 20.43 14.61 -14.35
N LYS A 171 21.27 15.04 -15.31
CA LYS A 171 21.31 16.39 -15.91
C LYS A 171 20.15 16.66 -16.89
N SER A 172 19.29 15.69 -17.14
CA SER A 172 18.27 15.76 -18.19
C SER A 172 16.97 15.07 -17.76
N ASN A 173 15.87 15.81 -17.95
CA ASN A 173 14.46 15.43 -17.89
C ASN A 173 13.75 15.62 -16.54
N LEU A 174 13.25 16.86 -16.36
CA LEU A 174 11.94 17.09 -15.75
C LEU A 174 10.91 16.22 -16.46
N ILE A 175 10.31 15.24 -15.76
CA ILE A 175 9.12 14.55 -16.26
C ILE A 175 7.95 15.52 -16.10
N LEU A 176 7.73 16.35 -17.12
CA LEU A 176 6.54 17.17 -17.29
C LEU A 176 5.35 16.27 -17.58
N VAL A 177 4.42 16.15 -16.64
CA VAL A 177 3.13 15.50 -16.88
C VAL A 177 2.01 16.52 -16.64
N PHE A 178 1.36 16.88 -17.77
CA PHE A 178 0.14 17.67 -17.97
C PHE A 178 0.21 19.21 -17.97
N GLU A 179 0.47 19.82 -19.14
CA GLU A 179 0.23 21.26 -19.32
C GLU A 179 -0.76 21.67 -20.43
N ARG A 180 -1.20 20.79 -21.35
CA ARG A 180 -1.99 21.25 -22.52
C ARG A 180 -3.50 21.00 -22.50
N LYS A 181 -4.07 20.46 -21.41
CA LYS A 181 -5.53 20.27 -21.26
C LYS A 181 -6.20 21.19 -20.24
N ALA A 182 -5.43 21.89 -19.39
CA ALA A 182 -5.94 22.64 -18.23
C ALA A 182 -6.96 23.75 -18.53
N LYS A 183 -6.80 24.52 -19.63
CA LYS A 183 -7.76 25.58 -19.97
C LYS A 183 -9.09 25.05 -20.54
N LYS A 184 -9.08 23.92 -21.25
CA LYS A 184 -10.31 23.20 -21.67
C LYS A 184 -10.94 22.45 -20.49
N TRP A 185 -10.14 22.02 -19.53
CA TRP A 185 -10.57 21.33 -18.31
C TRP A 185 -11.15 22.27 -17.25
N GLN A 186 -10.73 23.53 -17.15
CA GLN A 186 -11.32 24.48 -16.19
C GLN A 186 -12.81 24.75 -16.46
N LYS A 187 -13.26 24.70 -17.72
CA LYS A 187 -14.70 24.75 -18.06
C LYS A 187 -15.45 23.43 -17.77
N LYS A 188 -14.73 22.38 -17.38
CA LYS A 188 -15.23 21.01 -17.14
C LYS A 188 -14.95 20.47 -15.73
N LYS A 189 -14.20 21.22 -14.90
CA LYS A 189 -13.70 20.82 -13.57
C LYS A 189 -14.77 20.84 -12.47
N SER A 190 -16.04 21.06 -12.82
CA SER A 190 -17.17 20.79 -11.93
C SER A 190 -17.60 19.31 -11.91
N GLU A 191 -17.04 18.42 -12.77
CA GLU A 191 -17.58 17.06 -12.94
C GLU A 191 -16.56 15.92 -13.19
N GLU A 192 -15.28 16.07 -12.82
CA GLU A 192 -14.30 15.02 -13.13
C GLU A 192 -14.27 13.89 -12.08
N LYS A 193 -15.10 12.88 -12.35
CA LYS A 193 -15.22 11.61 -11.62
C LYS A 193 -13.90 10.84 -11.63
N SER A 194 -13.48 10.30 -10.49
CA SER A 194 -12.28 9.45 -10.39
C SER A 194 -12.42 8.18 -11.25
N VAL A 195 -11.30 7.53 -11.61
CA VAL A 195 -11.33 6.23 -12.31
C VAL A 195 -12.19 5.21 -11.56
N LYS A 196 -12.18 5.28 -10.22
CA LYS A 196 -13.03 4.46 -9.36
C LYS A 196 -14.51 4.80 -9.53
N ASP A 197 -14.87 6.08 -9.60
CA ASP A 197 -16.26 6.52 -9.80
C ASP A 197 -16.81 6.14 -11.18
N ILE A 198 -15.97 6.20 -12.22
CA ILE A 198 -16.32 5.74 -13.57
C ILE A 198 -16.51 4.22 -13.57
N SER A 199 -15.63 3.48 -12.90
CA SER A 199 -15.72 2.03 -12.77
C SER A 199 -17.00 1.62 -12.02
N LEU A 200 -17.33 2.32 -10.93
CA LEU A 200 -18.58 2.13 -10.19
C LEU A 200 -19.82 2.40 -11.06
N GLN A 201 -19.80 3.43 -11.90
CA GLN A 201 -20.89 3.71 -12.85
C GLN A 201 -21.04 2.62 -13.92
N LEU A 202 -19.92 2.10 -14.44
CA LEU A 202 -19.94 0.99 -15.39
C LEU A 202 -20.54 -0.26 -14.77
N LEU A 203 -20.16 -0.59 -13.52
CA LEU A 203 -20.73 -1.73 -12.80
C LEU A 203 -22.21 -1.51 -12.45
N ALA A 204 -22.60 -0.32 -12.05
CA ALA A 204 -23.99 0.00 -11.75
C ALA A 204 -24.89 -0.16 -12.99
N LYS A 205 -24.41 0.31 -14.16
CA LYS A 205 -25.19 0.27 -15.41
C LYS A 205 -25.16 -1.09 -16.10
N TYR A 206 -23.99 -1.70 -16.22
CA TYR A 206 -23.79 -2.89 -17.08
C TYR A 206 -23.50 -4.17 -16.29
N ARG A 207 -23.32 -4.08 -14.97
CA ARG A 207 -22.95 -5.19 -14.06
C ARG A 207 -21.63 -5.90 -14.39
N ARG A 208 -20.89 -5.41 -15.38
CA ARG A 208 -19.61 -5.93 -15.86
C ARG A 208 -18.83 -4.83 -16.58
N PHE A 209 -17.52 -5.01 -16.72
CA PHE A 209 -16.70 -4.20 -17.60
C PHE A 209 -16.74 -4.70 -19.04
N PRO A 210 -16.58 -3.79 -20.03
CA PRO A 210 -16.39 -4.17 -21.41
C PRO A 210 -15.15 -5.05 -21.58
N GLU A 211 -15.30 -6.19 -22.26
CA GLU A 211 -14.24 -7.20 -22.39
C GLU A 211 -12.94 -6.64 -22.97
N LYS A 212 -13.05 -5.79 -24.01
CA LYS A 212 -11.90 -5.17 -24.68
C LYS A 212 -11.06 -4.27 -23.77
N TYR A 213 -11.69 -3.65 -22.77
CA TYR A 213 -11.04 -2.67 -21.89
C TYR A 213 -10.83 -3.17 -20.47
N ARG A 214 -11.29 -4.40 -20.14
CA ARG A 214 -11.30 -4.94 -18.77
C ARG A 214 -9.93 -4.87 -18.10
N PHE A 215 -8.89 -5.36 -18.77
CA PHE A 215 -7.53 -5.39 -18.21
C PHE A 215 -6.91 -4.01 -18.08
N PHE A 216 -7.25 -3.10 -18.99
CA PHE A 216 -6.85 -1.70 -18.86
C PHE A 216 -7.51 -1.07 -17.63
N ILE A 217 -8.82 -1.29 -17.43
CA ILE A 217 -9.55 -0.81 -16.25
C ILE A 217 -8.93 -1.39 -14.97
N TYR A 218 -8.62 -2.68 -14.93
CA TYR A 218 -7.97 -3.30 -13.76
C TYR A 218 -6.62 -2.64 -13.45
N ALA A 219 -5.80 -2.41 -14.48
CA ALA A 219 -4.50 -1.76 -14.31
C ALA A 219 -4.63 -0.34 -13.75
N GLN A 220 -5.65 0.41 -14.21
CA GLN A 220 -5.91 1.77 -13.71
C GLN A 220 -6.46 1.76 -12.27
N ILE A 221 -7.31 0.80 -11.91
CA ILE A 221 -7.83 0.68 -10.53
C ILE A 221 -6.73 0.29 -9.56
N MET A 222 -5.87 -0.66 -9.93
CA MET A 222 -4.80 -1.16 -9.05
C MET A 222 -3.57 -0.28 -9.01
N GLY A 223 -3.46 0.73 -9.89
CA GLY A 223 -2.29 1.60 -9.96
C GLY A 223 -1.01 0.83 -10.29
N ILE A 224 -1.07 -0.10 -11.26
CA ILE A 224 0.05 -0.99 -11.59
C ILE A 224 1.33 -0.18 -11.83
N PRO A 225 2.43 -0.47 -11.10
CA PRO A 225 3.69 0.25 -11.24
C PRO A 225 4.34 -0.01 -12.61
N ASN A 226 5.38 0.78 -12.93
CA ASN A 226 6.11 0.69 -14.20
C ASN A 226 6.48 -0.77 -14.55
N LYS A 227 6.31 -1.15 -15.82
CA LYS A 227 6.61 -2.48 -16.38
C LYS A 227 8.02 -2.97 -16.06
N GLU A 228 8.97 -2.05 -15.87
CA GLU A 228 10.35 -2.36 -15.49
C GLU A 228 10.46 -3.05 -14.13
N LEU A 229 9.64 -2.65 -13.16
CA LEU A 229 9.63 -3.27 -11.82
C LEU A 229 9.17 -4.73 -11.90
N HIS A 230 8.11 -5.01 -12.67
CA HIS A 230 7.66 -6.38 -12.90
C HIS A 230 8.72 -7.23 -13.62
N LYS A 231 9.42 -6.67 -14.63
CA LYS A 231 10.51 -7.38 -15.32
C LYS A 231 11.66 -7.75 -14.39
N ASN A 232 12.03 -6.85 -13.48
CA ASN A 232 13.07 -7.12 -12.50
C ASN A 232 12.67 -8.28 -11.57
N ILE A 233 11.44 -8.26 -11.04
CA ILE A 233 10.91 -9.35 -10.21
C ILE A 233 10.87 -10.67 -10.99
N GLU A 234 10.38 -10.66 -12.24
CA GLU A 234 10.33 -11.86 -13.10
C GLU A 234 11.72 -12.45 -13.37
N SER A 235 12.76 -11.62 -13.40
CA SER A 235 14.14 -12.07 -13.61
C SER A 235 14.73 -12.72 -12.36
N LEU A 236 14.51 -12.11 -11.19
CA LEU A 236 15.02 -12.57 -9.89
C LEU A 236 14.30 -13.84 -9.40
N SER A 237 13.06 -14.05 -9.78
CA SER A 237 12.28 -15.21 -9.32
C SER A 237 12.56 -16.52 -10.10
N ARG A 238 13.38 -16.51 -11.16
CA ARG A 238 13.53 -17.67 -12.06
C ARG A 238 14.12 -18.91 -11.38
N GLU A 239 14.95 -18.71 -10.36
CA GLU A 239 15.64 -19.78 -9.65
C GLU A 239 14.69 -20.72 -8.90
N LEU A 240 13.49 -20.25 -8.53
CA LEU A 240 12.47 -21.03 -7.81
C LEU A 240 11.64 -21.93 -8.74
N ILE A 241 11.69 -21.72 -10.06
CA ILE A 241 10.83 -22.42 -11.02
C ILE A 241 11.06 -23.94 -11.06
N PRO A 242 12.32 -24.45 -11.05
CA PRO A 242 12.57 -25.89 -11.04
C PRO A 242 11.98 -26.59 -9.81
N GLU A 243 12.16 -26.03 -8.62
CA GLU A 243 11.63 -26.58 -7.37
C GLU A 243 10.09 -26.62 -7.39
N LEU A 244 9.44 -25.50 -7.77
CA LEU A 244 7.99 -25.44 -7.90
C LEU A 244 7.45 -26.42 -8.94
N ARG A 245 8.20 -26.65 -10.03
CA ARG A 245 7.83 -27.62 -11.05
C ARG A 245 7.81 -29.02 -10.45
N GLU A 246 8.83 -29.40 -9.68
CA GLU A 246 8.91 -30.69 -8.98
C GLU A 246 7.73 -30.88 -8.02
N THR A 247 7.46 -29.89 -7.16
CA THR A 247 6.35 -29.94 -6.19
C THR A 247 4.99 -30.11 -6.88
N LEU A 248 4.78 -29.45 -8.02
CA LEU A 248 3.49 -29.44 -8.72
C LEU A 248 3.40 -30.47 -9.86
N LYS A 249 4.33 -31.44 -9.95
CA LYS A 249 4.31 -32.49 -11.00
C LYS A 249 3.02 -33.30 -11.04
N THR A 250 2.38 -33.48 -9.88
CA THR A 250 1.15 -34.25 -9.73
C THR A 250 -0.10 -33.52 -10.25
N PHE A 251 0.01 -32.22 -10.51
CA PHE A 251 -1.07 -31.45 -11.10
C PHE A 251 -1.14 -31.72 -12.60
N HIS A 252 -2.27 -32.28 -13.03
CA HIS A 252 -2.52 -32.59 -14.44
C HIS A 252 -2.95 -31.30 -15.15
N PHE A 253 -2.00 -30.56 -15.73
CA PHE A 253 -2.30 -29.36 -16.51
C PHE A 253 -2.55 -29.68 -17.98
N ILE A 254 -3.56 -29.04 -18.56
CA ILE A 254 -3.97 -29.23 -19.96
C ILE A 254 -2.95 -28.66 -20.96
N SER A 255 -2.13 -27.68 -20.57
CA SER A 255 -1.07 -27.14 -21.46
C SER A 255 0.17 -26.62 -20.70
N GLU A 256 1.36 -26.95 -21.23
CA GLU A 256 2.65 -26.50 -20.71
C GLU A 256 2.78 -24.97 -20.68
N THR A 257 2.16 -24.27 -21.62
CA THR A 257 2.18 -22.81 -21.64
C THR A 257 1.45 -22.22 -20.43
N HIS A 258 0.31 -22.81 -20.02
CA HIS A 258 -0.39 -22.36 -18.82
C HIS A 258 0.35 -22.76 -17.55
N PHE A 259 0.95 -23.95 -17.53
CA PHE A 259 1.75 -24.40 -16.40
C PHE A 259 2.99 -23.52 -16.17
N SER A 260 3.74 -23.20 -17.23
CA SER A 260 4.89 -22.29 -17.15
C SER A 260 4.49 -20.90 -16.65
N ARG A 261 3.33 -20.38 -17.08
CA ARG A 261 2.80 -19.10 -16.59
C ARG A 261 2.41 -19.16 -15.12
N LEU A 262 1.84 -20.27 -14.66
CA LEU A 262 1.55 -20.49 -13.24
C LEU A 262 2.83 -20.56 -12.42
N LEU A 263 3.82 -21.34 -12.84
CA LEU A 263 5.11 -21.45 -12.14
C LEU A 263 5.80 -20.09 -12.02
N SER A 264 5.80 -19.31 -13.11
CA SER A 264 6.35 -17.95 -13.10
C SER A 264 5.60 -17.04 -12.11
N LEU A 265 4.26 -17.08 -12.11
CA LEU A 265 3.44 -16.30 -11.17
C LEU A 265 3.71 -16.69 -9.70
N LEU A 266 3.74 -17.99 -9.40
CA LEU A 266 4.04 -18.49 -8.05
C LEU A 266 5.44 -18.08 -7.60
N ALA A 267 6.43 -18.24 -8.47
CA ALA A 267 7.81 -17.84 -8.18
C ALA A 267 7.91 -16.34 -7.87
N GLN A 268 7.24 -15.49 -8.65
CA GLN A 268 7.22 -14.05 -8.40
C GLN A 268 6.55 -13.69 -7.07
N LEU A 269 5.42 -14.34 -6.75
CA LEU A 269 4.71 -14.11 -5.47
C LEU A 269 5.56 -14.54 -4.28
N ILE A 270 6.19 -15.71 -4.35
CA ILE A 270 7.06 -16.25 -3.30
C ILE A 270 8.29 -15.37 -3.13
N HIS A 271 8.92 -14.95 -4.23
CA HIS A 271 10.07 -14.04 -4.19
C HIS A 271 9.70 -12.71 -3.53
N PHE A 272 8.55 -12.13 -3.88
CA PHE A 272 8.11 -10.85 -3.33
C PHE A 272 7.64 -10.95 -1.87
N LYS A 273 7.01 -12.06 -1.48
CA LYS A 273 6.55 -12.32 -0.10
C LYS A 273 6.89 -13.76 0.32
N PRO A 274 8.14 -14.02 0.78
CA PRO A 274 8.58 -15.36 1.16
C PRO A 274 7.76 -15.99 2.29
N GLN A 275 7.14 -15.17 3.14
CA GLN A 275 6.27 -15.61 4.24
C GLN A 275 5.09 -16.48 3.77
N ILE A 276 4.66 -16.36 2.51
CA ILE A 276 3.58 -17.18 1.94
C ILE A 276 3.86 -18.69 2.10
N LEU A 277 5.12 -19.12 2.06
CA LEU A 277 5.48 -20.54 2.21
C LEU A 277 5.19 -21.10 3.62
N ASN A 278 5.23 -20.24 4.64
CA ASN A 278 4.87 -20.61 6.01
C ASN A 278 3.35 -20.64 6.20
N ASP A 279 2.64 -19.78 5.47
CA ASP A 279 1.21 -19.52 5.67
C ASP A 279 0.33 -20.39 4.77
N CYS A 280 0.78 -20.83 3.59
CA CYS A 280 -0.07 -21.48 2.59
C CYS A 280 0.54 -22.77 2.02
N LEU A 281 -0.28 -23.79 1.78
CA LEU A 281 0.09 -24.95 0.94
C LEU A 281 0.29 -24.51 -0.50
N ILE A 282 1.45 -24.84 -1.08
CA ILE A 282 1.82 -24.41 -2.45
C ILE A 282 0.75 -24.89 -3.44
N GLU A 283 0.17 -26.06 -3.21
CA GLU A 283 -0.93 -26.64 -3.98
C GLU A 283 -2.18 -25.76 -3.96
N ASN A 284 -2.56 -25.24 -2.80
CA ASN A 284 -3.72 -24.35 -2.67
C ASN A 284 -3.46 -22.99 -3.32
N LEU A 285 -2.24 -22.47 -3.17
CA LEU A 285 -1.82 -21.25 -3.85
C LEU A 285 -1.81 -21.44 -5.38
N ALA A 286 -1.38 -22.61 -5.86
CA ALA A 286 -1.35 -22.97 -7.27
C ALA A 286 -2.76 -23.02 -7.86
N LEU A 287 -3.70 -23.68 -7.19
CA LEU A 287 -5.12 -23.70 -7.59
C LEU A 287 -5.70 -22.30 -7.67
N PHE A 288 -5.36 -21.44 -6.71
CA PHE A 288 -5.81 -20.06 -6.67
C PHE A 288 -5.22 -19.19 -7.77
N CYS A 289 -3.93 -19.31 -8.03
CA CYS A 289 -3.23 -18.50 -9.03
C CYS A 289 -3.55 -18.96 -10.47
N PHE A 290 -3.90 -20.23 -10.66
CA PHE A 290 -4.15 -20.84 -11.97
C PHE A 290 -5.15 -20.09 -12.86
N PRO A 291 -6.37 -19.74 -12.41
CA PRO A 291 -7.33 -19.02 -13.26
C PRO A 291 -6.79 -17.66 -13.72
N PHE A 292 -6.03 -16.95 -12.88
CA PHE A 292 -5.40 -15.68 -13.24
C PHE A 292 -4.25 -15.87 -14.24
N ALA A 293 -3.39 -16.86 -14.01
CA ALA A 293 -2.30 -17.20 -14.93
C ALA A 293 -2.82 -17.61 -16.31
N LYS A 294 -3.97 -18.31 -16.36
CA LYS A 294 -4.61 -18.75 -17.60
C LYS A 294 -5.31 -17.61 -18.34
N GLN A 295 -5.99 -16.71 -17.63
CA GLN A 295 -6.96 -15.79 -18.24
C GLN A 295 -6.48 -14.34 -18.40
N MET A 296 -5.47 -13.89 -17.64
CA MET A 296 -5.02 -12.49 -17.60
C MET A 296 -3.56 -12.32 -18.07
N PRO A 297 -3.13 -11.13 -18.53
CA PRO A 297 -1.71 -10.88 -18.85
C PRO A 297 -0.80 -11.08 -17.63
N LYS A 298 0.46 -11.51 -17.84
CA LYS A 298 1.43 -11.84 -16.76
C LYS A 298 1.50 -10.77 -15.66
N GLU A 299 1.78 -9.52 -16.06
CA GLU A 299 1.88 -8.37 -15.15
C GLU A 299 0.63 -8.21 -14.29
N LEU A 300 -0.54 -8.30 -14.94
CA LEU A 300 -1.81 -8.14 -14.28
C LEU A 300 -2.11 -9.28 -13.31
N SER A 301 -1.83 -10.53 -13.72
CA SER A 301 -2.00 -11.70 -12.86
C SER A 301 -1.17 -11.57 -11.58
N PHE A 302 0.09 -11.13 -11.70
CA PHE A 302 0.97 -10.92 -10.55
C PHE A 302 0.40 -9.90 -9.58
N PHE A 303 0.12 -8.67 -10.04
CA PHE A 303 -0.37 -7.62 -9.14
C PHE A 303 -1.75 -7.92 -8.57
N PHE A 304 -2.62 -8.56 -9.35
CA PHE A 304 -3.93 -8.98 -8.86
C PHE A 304 -3.81 -10.02 -7.75
N CYS A 305 -3.05 -11.10 -7.97
CA CYS A 305 -2.82 -12.13 -6.96
C CYS A 305 -2.09 -11.58 -5.74
N LEU A 306 -1.08 -10.72 -5.94
CA LEU A 306 -0.36 -10.05 -4.85
C LEU A 306 -1.32 -9.23 -3.99
N SER A 307 -2.24 -8.47 -4.59
CA SER A 307 -3.24 -7.68 -3.86
C SER A 307 -4.13 -8.54 -2.96
N LEU A 308 -4.46 -9.76 -3.40
CA LEU A 308 -5.32 -10.69 -2.65
C LEU A 308 -4.56 -11.44 -1.56
N VAL A 309 -3.31 -11.83 -1.83
CA VAL A 309 -2.45 -12.57 -0.90
C VAL A 309 -1.83 -11.67 0.17
N HIS A 310 -1.52 -10.41 -0.17
CA HIS A 310 -0.99 -9.44 0.80
C HIS A 310 -1.95 -9.24 1.98
N ASN A 311 -3.26 -9.25 1.70
CA ASN A 311 -4.31 -9.08 2.69
C ASN A 311 -4.61 -10.34 3.54
N ASN A 312 -3.74 -11.36 3.50
CA ASN A 312 -3.84 -12.64 4.25
C ASN A 312 -5.23 -13.30 4.17
N PHE A 313 -5.95 -13.05 3.07
CA PHE A 313 -7.38 -13.29 3.03
C PHE A 313 -7.75 -14.78 2.84
N LEU A 314 -6.85 -15.57 2.26
CA LEU A 314 -7.21 -16.88 1.70
C LEU A 314 -6.48 -18.07 2.32
N PHE A 315 -5.28 -17.90 2.90
CA PHE A 315 -4.39 -19.04 3.15
C PHE A 315 -3.49 -18.87 4.38
N ASP A 316 -4.00 -19.20 5.57
CA ASP A 316 -3.20 -19.39 6.77
C ASP A 316 -3.27 -20.87 7.21
N ARG A 317 -2.11 -21.52 7.34
CA ARG A 317 -1.91 -22.91 7.77
C ARG A 317 -1.95 -23.04 9.29
N LYS A 318 -1.68 -21.96 10.05
CA LYS A 318 -1.62 -22.02 11.51
C LYS A 318 -2.86 -21.37 12.09
N VAL A 319 -3.68 -22.24 12.68
CA VAL A 319 -4.92 -22.00 13.44
C VAL A 319 -6.19 -22.03 12.59
N GLU A 320 -7.07 -22.95 12.96
CA GLU A 320 -8.46 -23.18 12.49
C GLU A 320 -9.41 -21.96 12.59
N LYS A 321 -8.91 -20.74 12.74
CA LYS A 321 -9.70 -19.53 12.97
C LYS A 321 -9.02 -18.31 12.32
N THR A 322 -8.92 -18.29 10.99
CA THR A 322 -8.85 -16.98 10.35
C THR A 322 -10.14 -16.25 10.71
N GLN A 323 -10.02 -14.99 11.14
CA GLN A 323 -11.17 -14.13 11.41
C GLN A 323 -12.16 -14.15 10.24
N VAL A 324 -11.67 -14.40 9.02
CA VAL A 324 -12.45 -14.62 7.78
C VAL A 324 -13.35 -15.84 7.85
N LEU A 325 -12.88 -17.04 8.21
CA LEU A 325 -13.75 -18.23 8.31
C LEU A 325 -14.78 -18.08 9.43
N ALA A 326 -14.38 -17.50 10.56
CA ALA A 326 -15.31 -17.18 11.65
C ALA A 326 -16.37 -16.16 11.19
N LEU A 327 -15.95 -15.16 10.41
CA LEU A 327 -16.84 -14.17 9.83
C LEU A 327 -17.81 -14.78 8.81
N ILE A 328 -17.33 -15.64 7.92
CA ILE A 328 -18.15 -16.39 6.97
C ILE A 328 -19.24 -17.17 7.72
N ARG A 329 -18.86 -17.92 8.77
CA ARG A 329 -19.82 -18.65 9.60
C ARG A 329 -20.87 -17.74 10.22
N LYS A 330 -20.43 -16.66 10.86
CA LYS A 330 -21.32 -15.71 11.54
C LYS A 330 -22.28 -15.04 10.53
N LEU A 331 -21.78 -14.63 9.37
CA LEU A 331 -22.60 -14.03 8.32
C LEU A 331 -23.63 -15.03 7.78
N LEU A 332 -23.23 -16.29 7.56
CA LEU A 332 -24.15 -17.34 7.10
C LEU A 332 -25.28 -17.59 8.12
N GLU A 333 -24.92 -17.67 9.41
CA GLU A 333 -25.87 -17.90 10.50
C GLU A 333 -26.86 -16.73 10.68
N MET A 334 -26.38 -15.49 10.53
CA MET A 334 -27.24 -14.31 10.57
C MET A 334 -28.21 -14.25 9.38
N GLN A 335 -27.78 -14.70 8.19
CA GLN A 335 -28.57 -14.61 6.96
C GLN A 335 -29.53 -15.78 6.75
N SER A 336 -29.16 -16.99 7.21
CA SER A 336 -29.97 -18.19 7.06
C SER A 336 -29.74 -19.17 8.21
N LYS A 337 -30.53 -19.01 9.28
CA LYS A 337 -30.56 -19.96 10.40
C LYS A 337 -30.85 -21.39 9.96
N GLN A 338 -31.71 -21.56 8.96
CA GLN A 338 -32.07 -22.87 8.41
C GLN A 338 -30.85 -23.57 7.78
N LEU A 339 -30.10 -22.86 6.94
CA LEU A 339 -28.92 -23.43 6.27
C LEU A 339 -27.78 -23.68 7.28
N ALA A 340 -27.59 -22.78 8.24
CA ALA A 340 -26.62 -22.98 9.31
C ALA A 340 -26.94 -24.20 10.18
N LYS A 341 -28.23 -24.42 10.50
CA LYS A 341 -28.67 -25.61 11.24
C LYS A 341 -28.44 -26.89 10.44
N HIS A 342 -28.78 -26.90 9.14
CA HIS A 342 -28.52 -28.02 8.24
C HIS A 342 -27.04 -28.39 8.19
N PHE A 343 -26.17 -27.39 8.04
CA PHE A 343 -24.72 -27.59 8.05
C PHE A 343 -24.23 -28.15 9.40
N LEU A 344 -24.80 -27.70 10.51
CA LEU A 344 -24.48 -28.23 11.84
C LEU A 344 -24.91 -29.69 11.99
N GLU A 345 -26.12 -30.05 11.55
CA GLU A 345 -26.65 -31.42 11.59
C GLU A 345 -25.78 -32.39 10.76
N LEU A 346 -25.29 -31.93 9.61
CA LEU A 346 -24.39 -32.69 8.73
C LEU A 346 -22.90 -32.63 9.13
N LYS A 347 -22.55 -31.98 10.24
CA LYS A 347 -21.17 -31.76 10.70
C LYS A 347 -20.26 -31.13 9.62
N VAL A 348 -20.81 -30.20 8.87
CA VAL A 348 -20.10 -29.42 7.85
C VAL A 348 -19.28 -28.34 8.55
N GLU A 349 -17.98 -28.34 8.28
CA GLU A 349 -17.05 -27.30 8.70
C GLU A 349 -17.10 -26.12 7.73
N ASN A 350 -16.69 -24.94 8.19
CA ASN A 350 -16.67 -23.75 7.33
C ASN A 350 -15.74 -23.96 6.12
N SER A 351 -14.64 -24.68 6.35
CA SER A 351 -13.67 -25.05 5.34
C SER A 351 -14.26 -25.86 4.18
N ASP A 352 -15.29 -26.68 4.42
CA ASP A 352 -15.84 -27.59 3.40
C ASP A 352 -16.51 -26.86 2.24
N PHE A 353 -17.18 -25.74 2.52
CA PHE A 353 -17.86 -24.96 1.48
C PHE A 353 -17.08 -23.71 1.08
N SER A 354 -16.37 -23.06 2.01
CA SER A 354 -15.70 -21.79 1.71
C SER A 354 -14.36 -21.99 1.01
N VAL A 355 -13.54 -22.95 1.45
CA VAL A 355 -12.20 -23.16 0.89
C VAL A 355 -12.28 -23.52 -0.60
N PRO A 356 -13.15 -24.44 -1.09
CA PRO A 356 -13.25 -24.71 -2.51
C PRO A 356 -13.55 -23.48 -3.39
N LEU A 357 -14.46 -22.61 -2.92
CA LEU A 357 -14.81 -21.37 -3.62
C LEU A 357 -13.65 -20.36 -3.59
N MET A 358 -12.96 -20.28 -2.45
CA MET A 358 -11.81 -19.41 -2.21
C MET A 358 -10.58 -19.84 -3.02
N THR A 359 -10.19 -21.11 -2.97
CA THR A 359 -9.03 -21.67 -3.68
C THR A 359 -9.21 -21.67 -5.18
N SER A 360 -10.42 -21.77 -5.70
CA SER A 360 -10.65 -21.68 -7.15
C SER A 360 -10.94 -20.25 -7.61
N PHE A 361 -11.09 -19.29 -6.69
CA PHE A 361 -11.65 -17.96 -6.95
C PHE A 361 -12.94 -18.05 -7.79
N PHE A 362 -13.82 -19.01 -7.47
CA PHE A 362 -15.03 -19.39 -8.20
C PHE A 362 -14.84 -19.87 -9.66
N SER A 363 -13.63 -20.08 -10.14
CA SER A 363 -13.37 -20.49 -11.53
C SER A 363 -13.80 -21.92 -11.86
N GLU A 364 -13.92 -22.79 -10.85
CA GLU A 364 -14.50 -24.15 -11.00
C GLU A 364 -16.03 -24.11 -11.10
N VAL A 365 -16.65 -23.08 -10.52
CA VAL A 365 -18.09 -22.98 -10.32
C VAL A 365 -18.75 -22.13 -11.42
N PHE A 366 -18.10 -21.06 -11.87
CA PHE A 366 -18.62 -20.19 -12.91
C PHE A 366 -17.81 -20.28 -14.20
N LEU A 367 -18.53 -20.19 -15.32
CA LEU A 367 -17.94 -20.06 -16.64
C LEU A 367 -17.14 -18.76 -16.77
N ARG A 368 -16.20 -18.74 -17.71
CA ARG A 368 -15.28 -17.61 -17.96
C ARG A 368 -15.96 -16.25 -17.99
N SER A 369 -17.08 -16.12 -18.69
CA SER A 369 -17.80 -14.84 -18.85
C SER A 369 -18.37 -14.32 -17.53
N ASP A 370 -18.86 -15.22 -16.68
CA ASP A 370 -19.43 -14.92 -15.36
C ASP A 370 -18.35 -14.74 -14.30
N TRP A 371 -17.29 -15.56 -14.36
CA TRP A 371 -16.10 -15.42 -13.54
C TRP A 371 -15.46 -14.04 -13.67
N PHE A 372 -15.37 -13.50 -14.89
CA PHE A 372 -14.87 -12.14 -15.07
C PHE A 372 -15.77 -11.06 -14.47
N LYS A 373 -17.08 -11.28 -14.37
CA LYS A 373 -17.96 -10.34 -13.65
C LYS A 373 -17.55 -10.31 -12.17
N ILE A 374 -17.33 -11.48 -11.57
CA ILE A 374 -16.84 -11.57 -10.19
C ILE A 374 -15.53 -10.80 -10.03
N CYS A 375 -14.56 -11.00 -10.94
CA CYS A 375 -13.30 -10.25 -10.94
C CYS A 375 -13.51 -8.73 -11.06
N ASP A 376 -14.44 -8.28 -11.92
CA ASP A 376 -14.74 -6.86 -12.12
C ASP A 376 -15.24 -6.19 -10.82
N HIS A 377 -16.05 -6.91 -10.04
CA HIS A 377 -16.51 -6.42 -8.74
C HIS A 377 -15.42 -6.53 -7.67
N CYS A 378 -14.68 -7.63 -7.59
CA CYS A 378 -13.59 -7.78 -6.62
C CYS A 378 -12.50 -6.72 -6.77
N VAL A 379 -12.08 -6.39 -8.00
CA VAL A 379 -11.05 -5.34 -8.20
C VAL A 379 -11.53 -3.96 -7.79
N THR A 380 -12.83 -3.67 -7.96
CA THR A 380 -13.41 -2.35 -7.72
C THR A 380 -13.73 -2.12 -6.23
N PHE A 381 -14.25 -3.16 -5.57
CA PHE A 381 -14.69 -3.12 -4.18
C PHE A 381 -13.64 -3.62 -3.19
N GLY A 382 -12.56 -4.24 -3.67
CA GLY A 382 -11.47 -4.75 -2.85
C GLY A 382 -11.66 -6.21 -2.40
N PRO A 383 -10.64 -6.80 -1.76
CA PRO A 383 -10.60 -8.20 -1.35
C PRO A 383 -11.74 -8.58 -0.39
N GLN A 384 -12.21 -7.66 0.45
CA GLN A 384 -13.30 -7.90 1.40
C GLN A 384 -14.62 -8.27 0.73
N PHE A 385 -14.83 -7.82 -0.51
CA PHE A 385 -16.02 -8.15 -1.29
C PHE A 385 -16.14 -9.67 -1.51
N PHE A 386 -15.00 -10.38 -1.49
CA PHE A 386 -14.95 -11.82 -1.68
C PHE A 386 -15.67 -12.62 -0.58
N VAL A 387 -15.65 -12.16 0.68
CA VAL A 387 -16.41 -12.80 1.78
C VAL A 387 -17.90 -12.82 1.44
N TYR A 388 -18.42 -11.67 1.01
CA TYR A 388 -19.83 -11.54 0.66
C TYR A 388 -20.22 -12.36 -0.57
N LEU A 389 -19.29 -12.59 -1.50
CA LEU A 389 -19.51 -13.48 -2.64
C LEU A 389 -19.65 -14.94 -2.21
N VAL A 390 -18.85 -15.41 -1.24
CA VAL A 390 -18.98 -16.77 -0.68
C VAL A 390 -20.36 -16.95 -0.04
N ILE A 391 -20.79 -16.00 0.80
CA ILE A 391 -22.12 -16.06 1.43
C ILE A 391 -23.23 -15.92 0.39
N GLY A 392 -23.09 -14.99 -0.55
CA GLY A 392 -24.04 -14.80 -1.65
C GLY A 392 -24.22 -16.07 -2.47
N PHE A 393 -23.14 -16.82 -2.73
CA PHE A 393 -23.22 -18.11 -3.40
C PHE A 393 -24.04 -19.12 -2.59
N CYS A 394 -23.75 -19.27 -1.29
CA CYS A 394 -24.49 -20.19 -0.41
C CYS A 394 -25.98 -19.82 -0.29
N LEU A 395 -26.32 -18.53 -0.27
CA LEU A 395 -27.71 -18.09 -0.18
C LEU A 395 -28.47 -18.32 -1.49
N GLU A 396 -27.85 -18.04 -2.64
CA GLU A 396 -28.47 -18.32 -3.95
C GLU A 396 -28.54 -19.82 -4.25
N SER A 397 -27.63 -20.63 -3.70
CA SER A 397 -27.64 -22.10 -3.81
C SER A 397 -28.45 -22.80 -2.72
N ARG A 398 -29.09 -22.06 -1.80
CA ARG A 398 -29.74 -22.59 -0.58
C ARG A 398 -30.68 -23.76 -0.85
N GLU A 399 -31.54 -23.67 -1.86
CA GLU A 399 -32.49 -24.74 -2.19
C GLU A 399 -31.82 -26.05 -2.63
N THR A 400 -30.64 -25.95 -3.23
CA THR A 400 -29.85 -27.13 -3.59
C THR A 400 -29.11 -27.65 -2.37
N LEU A 401 -28.46 -26.76 -1.60
CA LEU A 401 -27.70 -27.14 -0.41
C LEU A 401 -28.54 -27.83 0.67
N LEU A 402 -29.80 -27.40 0.86
CA LEU A 402 -30.72 -28.03 1.81
C LEU A 402 -31.17 -29.43 1.40
N LYS A 403 -31.02 -29.82 0.13
CA LYS A 403 -31.34 -31.17 -0.36
C LYS A 403 -30.17 -32.13 -0.27
N LEU A 404 -28.96 -31.63 -0.03
CA LEU A 404 -27.77 -32.47 0.11
C LEU A 404 -27.74 -33.07 1.51
N GLU A 405 -27.41 -34.35 1.59
CA GLU A 405 -27.50 -35.15 2.82
C GLU A 405 -26.13 -35.43 3.43
N THR A 406 -25.03 -35.12 2.73
CA THR A 406 -23.68 -35.40 3.21
C THR A 406 -22.72 -34.21 3.09
N ARG A 407 -21.72 -34.16 3.98
CA ARG A 407 -20.61 -33.19 3.96
C ARG A 407 -19.88 -33.19 2.62
N GLU A 408 -19.61 -34.37 2.06
CA GLU A 408 -18.90 -34.49 0.78
C GLU A 408 -19.74 -33.98 -0.39
N GLN A 409 -21.06 -34.21 -0.42
CA GLN A 409 -21.93 -33.64 -1.45
C GLN A 409 -21.90 -32.12 -1.47
N ILE A 410 -21.89 -31.47 -0.29
CA ILE A 410 -21.77 -30.02 -0.16
C ILE A 410 -20.42 -29.55 -0.71
N ARG A 411 -19.33 -30.22 -0.33
CA ARG A 411 -17.99 -29.92 -0.84
C ARG A 411 -17.89 -30.08 -2.36
N THR A 412 -18.46 -31.14 -2.92
CA THR A 412 -18.52 -31.38 -4.37
C THR A 412 -19.34 -30.31 -5.07
N HIS A 413 -20.47 -29.89 -4.51
CA HIS A 413 -21.27 -28.79 -5.06
C HIS A 413 -20.49 -27.48 -5.16
N CYS A 414 -19.63 -27.19 -4.18
CA CYS A 414 -18.76 -26.01 -4.19
C CYS A 414 -17.54 -26.12 -5.12
N ARG A 415 -17.35 -27.27 -5.79
CA ARG A 415 -16.30 -27.52 -6.80
C ARG A 415 -16.85 -27.78 -8.20
N SER A 416 -18.16 -27.93 -8.34
CA SER A 416 -18.79 -28.25 -9.62
C SER A 416 -19.37 -27.01 -10.27
N GLN A 417 -19.45 -27.06 -11.61
CA GLN A 417 -20.04 -25.99 -12.38
C GLN A 417 -21.49 -25.75 -11.95
N SER A 418 -21.78 -24.52 -11.58
CA SER A 418 -23.09 -24.13 -11.10
C SER A 418 -23.98 -23.58 -12.22
N GLN A 419 -25.27 -23.85 -12.11
CA GLN A 419 -26.33 -23.26 -12.95
C GLN A 419 -26.78 -21.88 -12.41
N LEU A 420 -26.20 -21.42 -11.31
CA LEU A 420 -26.58 -20.15 -10.68
C LEU A 420 -26.21 -18.96 -11.56
N SER A 421 -27.02 -17.91 -11.49
CA SER A 421 -26.66 -16.65 -12.12
C SER A 421 -25.61 -15.92 -11.28
N ALA A 422 -24.41 -15.73 -11.83
CA ALA A 422 -23.38 -14.92 -11.16
C ALA A 422 -23.88 -13.51 -10.82
N ASN A 423 -24.76 -12.93 -11.64
CA ASN A 423 -25.37 -11.63 -11.36
C ASN A 423 -26.24 -11.64 -10.10
N ARG A 424 -26.93 -12.75 -9.80
CA ARG A 424 -27.72 -12.90 -8.57
C ARG A 424 -26.80 -13.01 -7.36
N VAL A 425 -25.76 -13.83 -7.45
CA VAL A 425 -24.73 -13.97 -6.40
C VAL A 425 -24.07 -12.63 -6.10
N ILE A 426 -23.66 -11.89 -7.13
CA ILE A 426 -23.06 -10.56 -7.00
C ILE A 426 -24.05 -9.56 -6.39
N ALA A 427 -25.32 -9.57 -6.82
CA ALA A 427 -26.34 -8.67 -6.25
C ALA A 427 -26.60 -8.98 -4.77
N CYS A 428 -26.65 -10.26 -4.41
CA CYS A 428 -26.74 -10.71 -3.03
C CYS A 428 -25.52 -10.24 -2.22
N ALA A 429 -24.31 -10.41 -2.74
CA ALA A 429 -23.07 -9.94 -2.12
C ALA A 429 -23.08 -8.41 -1.88
N HIS A 430 -23.57 -7.61 -2.84
CA HIS A 430 -23.75 -6.16 -2.66
C HIS A 430 -24.80 -5.78 -1.63
N SER A 431 -25.86 -6.60 -1.48
CA SER A 431 -26.84 -6.41 -0.41
C SER A 431 -26.20 -6.64 0.96
N LEU A 432 -25.43 -7.73 1.10
CA LEU A 432 -24.70 -8.06 2.32
C LEU A 432 -23.66 -6.99 2.66
N ALA A 433 -22.89 -6.53 1.67
CA ALA A 433 -21.86 -5.51 1.85
C ALA A 433 -22.43 -4.17 2.33
N ARG A 434 -23.64 -3.80 1.87
CA ARG A 434 -24.36 -2.60 2.35
C ARG A 434 -24.88 -2.77 3.76
N GLN A 435 -25.38 -3.96 4.09
CA GLN A 435 -25.95 -4.26 5.41
C GLN A 435 -24.88 -4.32 6.49
N TYR A 436 -23.71 -4.86 6.17
CA TYR A 436 -22.62 -5.10 7.12
C TYR A 436 -21.41 -4.20 6.83
N LEU A 437 -21.65 -2.88 6.65
CA LEU A 437 -20.66 -1.78 6.52
C LEU A 437 -19.23 -2.20 6.87
N PRO A 438 -18.23 -1.88 6.02
CA PRO A 438 -17.06 -2.72 5.79
C PRO A 438 -16.52 -3.27 7.11
N LEU A 439 -16.85 -4.54 7.39
CA LEU A 439 -16.39 -5.26 8.56
C LEU A 439 -14.90 -4.99 8.74
N ASN A 440 -14.53 -4.26 9.78
CA ASN A 440 -13.15 -3.89 10.06
C ASN A 440 -12.55 -4.88 11.05
N PRO A 441 -11.52 -5.66 10.67
CA PRO A 441 -10.65 -6.31 11.63
C PRO A 441 -9.28 -5.61 11.76
N TYR A 442 -9.15 -4.37 11.28
CA TYR A 442 -7.95 -3.51 11.10
C TYR A 442 -7.32 -3.53 9.70
N SER A 443 -7.71 -2.52 8.91
CA SER A 443 -6.96 -1.85 7.82
C SER A 443 -6.12 -2.73 6.90
N PHE A 444 -6.80 -3.39 5.96
CA PHE A 444 -6.19 -3.97 4.76
C PHE A 444 -5.44 -2.88 3.98
N GLN A 445 -4.12 -2.98 3.97
CA GLN A 445 -3.25 -2.05 3.25
C GLN A 445 -3.54 -2.20 1.74
N THR A 446 -3.59 -1.06 1.03
CA THR A 446 -3.34 -1.12 -0.40
C THR A 446 -1.97 -1.77 -0.59
N PRO A 447 -1.79 -2.70 -1.55
CA PRO A 447 -0.48 -3.33 -1.77
C PRO A 447 0.60 -2.32 -2.20
N PHE A 448 0.23 -1.05 -2.36
CA PHE A 448 1.03 0.10 -2.75
C PHE A 448 0.73 1.29 -1.85
#